data_AF-A0A7V7F3A5-F1
#
_entry.id   AF-A0A7V7F3A5-F1
#
_cell.length_a   1.000
_cell.length_b   1.000
_cell.length_c   1.000
_cell.angle_alpha   90.00
_cell.angle_beta   90.00
_cell.angle_gamma   90.00
#
_symmetry.space_group_name_H-M   'P 1'
#
loop_
_entity.id
_entity.type
_entity.pdbx_description
1 polymer ?
#
loop_
_entity_poly.entity_id
_entity_poly.type
_entity_poly.pdbx_seq_one_letter_code
_entity_poly.pdbx_strand_id
1 'polypeptide(L)'
;MKILVTIVVTTVVMLFAMQNFGHVPINFFGSKPLYIRLFFVIVFSGVLGWLIRFITGMHREEELKRRYRVLLNEYKRLKAQVSQED
;
A
#
# COMPACT_ATOMS: atom_id res chain seq x y z
N MET A 1 -1.91 28.97 -0.53
CA MET A 1 -3.28 28.75 0.00
C MET A 1 -3.61 27.26 0.17
N LYS A 2 -3.46 26.40 -0.85
CA LYS A 2 -3.78 24.95 -0.76
C LYS A 2 -3.07 24.22 0.39
N ILE A 3 -1.75 24.41 0.56
CA ILE A 3 -0.96 23.75 1.61
C ILE A 3 -1.44 24.14 3.03
N LEU A 4 -1.71 25.43 3.26
CA LEU A 4 -2.21 25.92 4.55
C LEU A 4 -3.58 25.35 4.89
N VAL A 5 -4.49 25.31 3.91
CA VAL A 5 -5.81 24.69 4.08
C VAL A 5 -5.68 23.20 4.37
N THR A 6 -4.79 22.48 3.67
CA THR A 6 -4.52 21.08 3.95
C THR A 6 -4.02 20.88 5.38
N ILE A 7 -3.03 21.66 5.82
CA ILE A 7 -2.49 21.57 7.18
C ILE A 7 -3.60 21.81 8.22
N VAL A 8 -4.38 22.88 8.07
CA VAL A 8 -5.47 23.21 9.01
C VAL A 8 -6.52 22.11 9.04
N VAL A 9 -6.98 21.62 7.89
CA VAL A 9 -7.98 20.55 7.81
C VAL A 9 -7.44 19.25 8.42
N THR A 10 -6.20 18.87 8.11
CA THR A 10 -5.56 17.67 8.67
C THR A 10 -5.43 17.78 10.19
N THR A 11 -5.01 18.94 10.73
CA THR A 11 -4.90 19.14 12.18
C THR A 11 -6.27 19.08 12.87
N VAL A 12 -7.30 19.70 12.31
CA VAL A 12 -8.66 19.68 12.88
C VAL A 12 -9.23 18.25 12.89
N VAL A 13 -9.10 17.50 11.79
CA VAL A 13 -9.55 16.11 11.71
C VAL A 13 -8.78 15.21 12.69
N MET A 14 -7.46 15.40 12.81
CA MET A 14 -6.62 14.66 13.75
C MET A 14 -7.04 14.91 15.20
N LEU A 15 -7.27 16.17 15.58
CA LEU A 15 -7.72 16.53 16.93
C LEU A 15 -9.12 16.00 17.22
N PHE A 16 -10.05 16.15 16.27
CA PHE A 16 -11.40 15.60 16.37
C PHE A 16 -11.36 14.08 16.57
N ALA A 17 -10.54 13.38 15.81
CA ALA A 17 -10.36 11.95 15.94
C ALA A 17 -9.78 11.58 17.32
N MET A 18 -8.71 12.23 17.76
CA MET A 18 -8.12 11.95 19.08
C MET A 18 -9.08 12.19 20.25
N GLN A 19 -10.02 13.12 20.12
CA GLN A 19 -10.96 13.49 21.18
C GLN A 19 -12.23 12.62 21.18
N ASN A 20 -12.76 12.26 20.00
CA ASN A 20 -14.02 11.53 19.88
C ASN A 20 -13.84 10.00 19.88
N PHE A 21 -12.66 9.50 19.54
CA PHE A 21 -12.38 8.07 19.57
C PHE A 21 -12.08 7.61 20.98
N GLY A 22 -13.03 6.87 21.57
CA GLY A 22 -12.87 6.21 22.86
C GLY A 22 -11.77 5.14 22.88
N HIS A 23 -11.49 4.63 24.08
CA HIS A 23 -10.58 3.50 24.25
C HIS A 23 -11.30 2.22 23.82
N VAL A 24 -10.62 1.42 23.01
CA VAL A 24 -11.13 0.12 22.56
C VAL A 24 -10.21 -0.97 23.14
N PRO A 25 -10.78 -2.03 23.73
CA PRO A 25 -9.99 -3.15 24.23
C PRO A 25 -9.38 -3.91 23.06
N ILE A 26 -8.06 -3.97 23.01
CA ILE A 26 -7.32 -4.79 22.06
C ILE A 26 -6.78 -6.00 22.81
N ASN A 27 -7.25 -7.18 22.42
CA ASN A 27 -6.76 -8.44 22.93
C ASN A 27 -5.61 -8.92 22.05
N PHE A 28 -4.38 -8.81 22.56
CA PHE A 28 -3.25 -9.53 21.97
C PHE A 28 -3.32 -10.98 22.44
N PHE A 29 -3.17 -11.94 21.52
CA PHE A 29 -3.25 -13.40 21.73
C PHE A 29 -2.77 -13.81 23.15
N GLY A 30 -3.71 -14.10 24.06
CA GLY A 30 -3.45 -14.64 25.40
C GLY A 30 -3.12 -13.65 26.53
N SER A 31 -3.12 -12.33 26.30
CA SER A 31 -2.81 -11.32 27.32
C SER A 31 -4.03 -10.50 27.76
N LYS A 32 -3.93 -9.79 28.89
CA LYS A 32 -5.00 -8.91 29.41
C LYS A 32 -5.34 -7.81 28.38
N PRO A 33 -6.61 -7.41 28.25
CA PRO A 33 -7.04 -6.38 27.30
C PRO A 33 -6.29 -5.07 27.55
N LEU A 34 -5.61 -4.57 26.52
CA LEU A 34 -5.02 -3.23 26.53
C LEU A 34 -6.01 -2.24 25.96
N TYR A 35 -6.35 -1.21 26.73
CA TYR A 35 -7.26 -0.15 26.34
C TYR A 35 -6.47 0.95 25.62
N ILE A 36 -6.51 0.93 24.29
CA ILE A 36 -5.81 1.91 23.44
C ILE A 36 -6.85 2.77 22.74
N ARG A 37 -6.54 4.05 22.49
CA ARG A 37 -7.43 4.93 21.72
C ARG A 37 -7.64 4.36 20.32
N LEU A 38 -8.90 4.23 19.89
CA LEU A 38 -9.25 3.63 18.59
C LEU A 38 -8.55 4.31 17.40
N PHE A 39 -8.29 5.60 17.51
CA PHE A 39 -7.54 6.35 16.49
C PHE A 39 -6.19 5.69 16.14
N PHE A 40 -5.41 5.27 17.14
CA PHE A 40 -4.13 4.61 16.88
C PHE A 40 -4.32 3.28 16.14
N VAL A 41 -5.36 2.52 16.48
CA VAL A 41 -5.69 1.27 15.81
C VAL A 41 -5.98 1.51 14.33
N ILE A 42 -6.80 2.51 14.02
CA ILE A 42 -7.15 2.87 12.64
C ILE A 42 -5.90 3.25 11.84
N VAL A 43 -5.04 4.11 12.42
CA VAL A 43 -3.79 4.52 11.76
C VAL A 43 -2.87 3.32 11.52
N PHE A 44 -2.65 2.48 12.54
CA PHE A 44 -1.82 1.29 12.41
C PHE A 44 -2.36 0.31 11.36
N SER A 45 -3.67 0.05 11.35
CA SER A 45 -4.31 -0.79 10.34
C SER A 45 -4.17 -0.22 8.93
N GLY A 46 -4.31 1.10 8.78
CA GLY A 46 -4.10 1.78 7.49
C GLY A 46 -2.68 1.64 6.97
N VAL A 47 -1.68 1.86 7.85
CA VAL A 47 -0.26 1.72 7.51
C VAL A 47 0.07 0.26 7.14
N LEU A 48 -0.39 -0.71 7.94
CA LEU A 48 -0.19 -2.12 7.66
C LEU A 48 -0.82 -2.54 6.32
N GLY A 49 -2.06 -2.11 6.06
CA GLY A 49 -2.74 -2.37 4.79
C GLY A 49 -2.00 -1.77 3.59
N TRP A 50 -1.51 -0.54 3.72
CA TRP A 50 -0.68 0.10 2.70
C TRP A 50 0.61 -0.69 2.45
N LEU A 51 1.28 -1.14 3.52
CA LEU A 51 2.55 -1.84 3.45
C LEU A 51 2.41 -3.22 2.80
N ILE A 52 1.36 -3.97 3.13
CA ILE A 52 1.02 -5.24 2.46
C ILE A 52 0.80 -4.99 0.96
N ARG A 53 -0.02 -3.99 0.61
CA ARG A 53 -0.31 -3.66 -0.79
C ARG A 53 0.96 -3.25 -1.55
N PHE A 54 1.86 -2.51 -0.91
CA PHE A 54 3.14 -2.12 -1.47
C PHE A 54 4.01 -3.34 -1.80
N ILE A 55 4.17 -4.27 -0.85
CA ILE A 55 4.95 -5.49 -1.05
C ILE A 55 4.34 -6.37 -2.15
N THR A 56 3.02 -6.58 -2.13
CA THR A 56 2.33 -7.34 -3.18
C THR A 56 2.48 -6.67 -4.55
N GLY A 57 2.44 -5.35 -4.61
CA GLY A 57 2.69 -4.58 -5.82
C GLY A 57 4.09 -4.83 -6.38
N MET A 58 5.12 -4.72 -5.54
CA MET A 58 6.51 -4.97 -5.94
C MET A 58 6.71 -6.38 -6.52
N HIS A 59 6.21 -7.42 -5.84
CA HIS A 59 6.33 -8.79 -6.35
C HIS A 59 5.66 -8.98 -7.72
N ARG A 60 4.48 -8.37 -7.91
CA ARG A 60 3.75 -8.47 -9.18
C ARG A 60 4.47 -7.73 -10.31
N GLU A 61 5.11 -6.59 -10.01
CA GLU A 61 5.93 -5.87 -10.99
C GLU A 61 7.18 -6.66 -11.40
N GLU A 62 7.84 -7.34 -10.47
CA GLU A 62 8.99 -8.18 -10.78
C GLU A 62 8.63 -9.37 -11.68
N GLU A 63 7.53 -10.06 -11.39
CA GLU A 63 7.02 -11.14 -12.24
C GLU A 63 6.64 -10.63 -13.63
N LEU A 64 5.96 -9.48 -13.69
CA LEU A 64 5.56 -8.88 -14.96
C LEU A 64 6.78 -8.49 -15.80
N LYS A 65 7.84 -7.94 -15.18
CA LYS A 65 9.10 -7.59 -15.85
C LYS A 65 9.84 -8.82 -16.38
N ARG A 66 9.79 -9.96 -15.68
CA ARG A 66 10.34 -11.24 -16.18
C ARG A 66 9.58 -11.71 -17.42
N ARG A 67 8.24 -11.75 -17.34
CA ARG A 67 7.38 -12.16 -18.48
C ARG A 67 7.58 -11.25 -19.69
N TYR A 68 7.65 -9.94 -19.48
CA TYR A 68 7.87 -8.97 -20.55
C TYR A 68 9.21 -9.19 -21.28
N ARG A 69 10.29 -9.50 -20.54
CA ARG A 69 11.60 -9.79 -21.16
C ARG A 69 11.57 -11.04 -22.03
N VAL A 70 10.89 -12.10 -21.59
CA VAL A 70 10.74 -13.33 -22.39
C VAL A 70 9.96 -13.03 -23.68
N LEU A 71 8.81 -12.36 -23.55
CA LEU A 71 7.99 -11.97 -24.71
C LEU A 71 8.76 -11.10 -25.71
N LEU A 72 9.55 -10.13 -25.21
CA LEU A 72 10.33 -9.24 -26.05
C LEU A 72 11.43 -9.99 -26.82
N ASN A 73 12.06 -10.99 -26.18
CA ASN A 73 13.07 -11.82 -26.82
C ASN A 73 12.46 -12.73 -27.89
N GLU A 74 11.30 -13.32 -27.63
CA GLU A 74 10.56 -14.11 -28.63
C GLU A 74 10.13 -13.24 -29.82
N TYR A 75 9.59 -12.04 -29.56
CA TYR A 75 9.23 -11.10 -30.61
C TYR A 75 10.42 -10.73 -31.50
N LYS A 76 11.58 -10.42 -30.91
CA LYS A 76 12.80 -10.12 -31.66
C LYS A 76 13.26 -11.32 -32.50
N ARG A 77 13.16 -12.53 -31.96
CA ARG A 77 13.54 -13.75 -32.67
C ARG A 77 12.62 -14.02 -33.85
N LEU A 78 11.29 -13.90 -33.68
CA LEU A 78 10.32 -14.02 -34.76
C LEU A 78 10.54 -12.96 -35.85
N LYS A 79 10.75 -11.69 -35.45
CA LYS A 79 11.01 -10.61 -36.41
C LYS A 79 12.26 -10.86 -37.25
N ALA A 80 13.32 -11.39 -36.65
CA ALA A 80 14.55 -11.74 -37.36
C ALA A 80 14.34 -12.90 -38.36
N GLN A 81 13.46 -13.85 -38.05
CA GLN A 81 13.12 -14.95 -38.96
C GLN A 81 12.31 -14.47 -40.16
N VAL A 82 11.27 -13.66 -39.92
CA VAL A 82 10.44 -13.09 -41.00
C VAL A 82 11.28 -12.20 -41.94
N SER A 83 12.22 -11.43 -41.38
CA SER A 83 13.09 -10.55 -42.19
C SER A 83 14.18 -11.27 -42.99
N GLN A 84 14.34 -12.60 -42.84
CA GLN A 84 15.25 -13.42 -43.66
C GLN A 84 14.52 -14.19 -44.77
N GLU A 85 13.19 -14.13 -44.80
CA GLU A 85 12.35 -14.78 -45.81
C GLU A 85 11.97 -13.83 -46.97
N ASP A 86 12.33 -12.54 -46.86
CA ASP A 86 12.26 -11.50 -47.91
C ASP A 86 13.65 -11.26 -48.54
#